data_AF-A0AAN9MSK8-F1
#
_entry.id   AF-A0AAN9MSK8-F1
#
_cell.length_a   1.000
_cell.length_b   1.000
_cell.length_c   1.000
_cell.angle_alpha   90.00
_cell.angle_beta   90.00
_cell.angle_gamma   90.00
#
_symmetry.space_group_name_H-M   'P 1'
#
loop_
_entity.id
_entity.type
_entity.pdbx_description
1 polymer ?
#
loop_
_entity_poly.entity_id
_entity_poly.type
_entity_poly.pdbx_seq_one_letter_code
_entity_poly.pdbx_strand_id
1 'polypeptide(L)'
;MIPCEETLPTAMTMSVKFLTDYPNALSKLVINETFRMANIVNAIWRKAVKDVDIKGYLIPKDLCVVASLTSVHLDGMNYENPFEFDPWRWEKIGAGANNNCFTPFGGGQRLCPGIELSRLELSIFLHHLVTTYRWGAEKDEIIYFPTVKMKGKLPISVTTINN
;
A
#
# COMPACT_ATOMS: atom_id res chain seq x y z
N MET A 1 -10.66 9.95 6.40
CA MET A 1 -9.25 9.54 6.51
C MET A 1 -8.40 10.67 7.03
N ILE A 2 -8.19 10.65 8.35
CA ILE A 2 -7.22 11.51 9.03
C ILE A 2 -5.84 10.86 8.82
N PRO A 3 -4.83 11.60 8.35
CA PRO A 3 -3.47 11.07 8.20
C PRO A 3 -2.95 10.45 9.50
N CYS A 4 -2.24 9.33 9.40
CA CYS A 4 -1.73 8.50 10.50
C CYS A 4 -2.79 7.76 11.34
N GLU A 5 -3.92 8.38 11.68
CA GLU A 5 -4.93 7.76 12.56
C GLU A 5 -5.66 6.59 11.89
N GLU A 6 -5.99 6.71 10.61
CA GLU A 6 -6.67 5.63 9.86
C GLU A 6 -5.72 4.88 8.91
N THR A 7 -4.70 5.55 8.36
CA THR A 7 -3.86 4.99 7.29
C THR A 7 -2.97 3.86 7.77
N LEU A 8 -2.32 4.03 8.91
CA LEU A 8 -1.37 3.04 9.42
C LEU A 8 -2.07 1.80 9.99
N PRO A 9 -3.13 1.91 10.82
CA PRO A 9 -3.89 0.74 11.25
C PRO A 9 -4.44 -0.04 10.06
N THR A 10 -4.93 0.65 9.01
CA THR A 10 -5.36 -0.01 7.78
C THR A 10 -4.20 -0.77 7.12
N ALA A 11 -2.99 -0.20 7.06
CA ALA A 11 -1.82 -0.89 6.54
C ALA A 11 -1.48 -2.15 7.34
N MET A 12 -1.52 -2.08 8.67
CA MET A 12 -1.30 -3.23 9.55
C MET A 12 -2.35 -4.33 9.29
N THR A 13 -3.64 -3.97 9.24
CA THR A 13 -4.73 -4.91 8.94
C THR A 13 -4.55 -5.55 7.56
N MET A 14 -4.20 -4.76 6.53
CA MET A 14 -3.95 -5.29 5.18
C MET A 14 -2.75 -6.24 5.16
N SER A 15 -1.65 -5.91 5.86
CA SER A 15 -0.52 -6.84 5.97
C SER A 15 -0.91 -8.15 6.63
N VAL A 16 -1.72 -8.12 7.71
CA VAL A 16 -2.22 -9.35 8.35
C VAL A 16 -3.08 -10.15 7.36
N LYS A 17 -3.96 -9.49 6.61
CA LYS A 17 -4.78 -10.15 5.59
C LYS A 17 -3.91 -10.83 4.53
N PHE A 18 -2.96 -10.09 3.94
CA PHE A 18 -2.09 -10.62 2.89
C PHE A 18 -1.18 -11.74 3.40
N LEU A 19 -0.61 -11.62 4.60
CA LEU A 19 0.19 -12.70 5.18
C LEU A 19 -0.65 -13.93 5.54
N THR A 20 -1.93 -13.77 5.85
CA THR A 20 -2.84 -14.90 6.09
C THR A 20 -3.15 -15.63 4.79
N ASP A 21 -3.39 -14.89 3.70
CA ASP A 21 -3.67 -15.47 2.39
C ASP A 21 -2.40 -16.05 1.72
N TYR A 22 -1.23 -15.49 2.04
CA TYR A 22 0.07 -15.82 1.44
C TYR A 22 1.14 -16.09 2.52
N PRO A 23 1.03 -17.19 3.29
CA PRO A 23 1.88 -17.45 4.46
C PRO A 23 3.37 -17.63 4.15
N ASN A 24 3.71 -18.04 2.92
CA ASN A 24 5.11 -18.20 2.47
C ASN A 24 5.81 -16.87 2.15
N ALA A 25 5.10 -15.75 2.28
CA ALA A 25 5.56 -14.45 1.83
C ALA A 25 6.33 -13.67 2.92
N LEU A 26 6.67 -14.28 4.06
CA LEU A 26 7.28 -13.60 5.19
C LEU A 26 8.73 -13.15 4.91
N SER A 27 8.87 -11.98 4.29
CA SER A 27 10.15 -11.35 3.97
C SER A 27 10.14 -9.86 4.32
N LYS A 28 11.32 -9.22 4.32
CA LYS A 28 11.44 -7.76 4.50
C LYS A 28 10.72 -6.96 3.40
N LEU A 29 10.36 -7.61 2.29
CA LEU A 29 9.75 -7.01 1.12
C LEU A 29 8.22 -6.91 1.22
N VAL A 30 7.62 -7.57 2.21
CA VAL A 30 6.17 -7.56 2.51
C VAL A 30 5.62 -6.15 2.66
N ILE A 31 6.41 -5.24 3.23
CA ILE A 31 6.00 -3.86 3.51
C ILE A 31 5.73 -3.11 2.19
N ASN A 32 6.66 -3.20 1.24
CA ASN A 32 6.49 -2.53 -0.05
C ASN A 32 5.31 -3.12 -0.82
N GLU A 33 5.15 -4.44 -0.81
CA GLU A 33 4.03 -5.09 -1.49
C GLU A 33 2.69 -4.79 -0.82
N THR A 34 2.66 -4.70 0.51
CA THR A 34 1.47 -4.23 1.25
C THR A 34 1.12 -2.83 0.79
N PHE A 35 2.07 -1.89 0.78
CA PHE A 35 1.78 -0.52 0.35
C PHE A 35 1.32 -0.43 -1.11
N ARG A 36 1.86 -1.27 -2.00
CA ARG A 36 1.44 -1.34 -3.41
C ARG A 36 0.00 -1.84 -3.55
N MET A 37 -0.33 -2.95 -2.90
CA MET A 37 -1.62 -3.63 -3.11
C MET A 37 -2.75 -3.10 -2.24
N ALA A 38 -2.45 -2.70 -1.00
CA ALA A 38 -3.46 -2.17 -0.10
C ALA A 38 -4.12 -0.91 -0.67
N ASN A 39 -3.39 -0.13 -1.48
CA ASN A 39 -3.91 1.08 -2.15
C ASN A 39 -4.68 2.02 -1.20
N ILE A 40 -4.21 2.15 0.05
CA ILE A 40 -4.90 2.87 1.14
C ILE A 40 -5.27 4.29 0.70
N VAL A 41 -4.36 4.93 -0.04
CA VAL A 41 -4.64 6.15 -0.79
C VAL A 41 -4.77 5.77 -2.26
N ASN A 42 -6.01 5.65 -2.75
CA ASN A 42 -6.25 5.23 -4.14
C ASN A 42 -5.84 6.28 -5.18
N ALA A 43 -6.01 7.57 -4.84
CA ALA A 43 -5.76 8.66 -5.76
C ALA A 43 -5.47 9.97 -5.03
N ILE A 44 -4.82 10.91 -5.72
CA ILE A 44 -4.47 12.22 -5.20
C ILE A 44 -5.03 13.33 -6.10
N TRP A 45 -5.58 14.36 -5.48
CA TRP A 45 -6.07 15.55 -6.17
C TRP A 45 -4.93 16.53 -6.41
N ARG A 46 -4.94 17.17 -7.58
CA ARG A 46 -4.04 18.28 -7.93
C ARG A 46 -4.84 19.34 -8.67
N LYS A 47 -4.45 20.61 -8.51
CA LYS A 47 -4.98 21.74 -9.28
C LYS A 47 -3.86 22.27 -10.17
N ALA A 48 -4.13 22.43 -11.45
CA ALA A 48 -3.17 23.01 -12.39
C ALA A 48 -2.96 24.50 -12.07
N VAL A 49 -1.72 24.91 -11.81
CA VAL A 49 -1.37 26.32 -11.51
C VAL A 49 -1.11 27.15 -12.77
N LYS A 50 -0.95 26.47 -13.90
CA LYS A 50 -0.81 26.98 -15.26
C LYS A 50 -1.29 25.90 -16.23
N ASP A 51 -1.41 26.23 -17.50
CA ASP A 51 -1.68 25.24 -18.54
C ASP A 51 -0.54 24.19 -18.58
N VAL A 52 -0.90 22.91 -18.65
CA VAL A 52 0.04 21.78 -18.69
C VAL A 52 -0.36 20.84 -19.82
N ASP A 53 0.58 20.53 -20.72
CA ASP A 53 0.41 19.44 -21.67
C ASP A 53 0.94 18.12 -21.06
N ILE A 54 0.09 17.09 -21.05
CA ILE A 54 0.49 15.74 -20.65
C ILE A 54 0.08 14.77 -21.76
N LYS A 55 1.07 14.17 -22.43
CA LYS A 55 0.86 13.18 -23.50
C LYS A 55 -0.07 13.69 -24.62
N GLY A 56 0.00 14.98 -24.96
CA GLY A 56 -0.83 15.61 -25.98
C GLY A 56 -2.22 16.04 -25.50
N TYR A 57 -2.50 15.91 -24.20
CA TYR A 57 -3.72 16.43 -23.58
C TYR A 57 -3.41 17.73 -22.83
N LEU A 58 -4.07 18.82 -23.24
CA LEU A 58 -3.99 20.10 -22.54
C LEU A 58 -4.88 20.07 -21.29
N ILE A 59 -4.25 20.26 -20.13
CA ILE A 59 -4.89 20.50 -18.85
C ILE A 59 -4.84 22.02 -18.61
N PRO A 60 -5.97 22.74 -18.73
CA PRO A 60 -5.99 24.18 -18.51
C PRO A 60 -5.65 24.53 -17.07
N LYS A 61 -5.08 25.73 -16.88
CA LYS A 61 -4.93 26.37 -15.59
C LYS A 61 -6.24 26.33 -14.82
N ASP A 62 -6.13 26.16 -13.51
CA ASP A 62 -7.21 26.06 -12.55
C ASP A 62 -8.07 24.77 -12.61
N LEU A 63 -7.85 23.88 -13.59
CA LEU A 63 -8.51 22.59 -13.62
C LEU A 63 -8.00 21.67 -12.49
N CYS A 64 -8.93 21.01 -11.80
CA CYS A 64 -8.62 19.96 -10.84
C CYS A 64 -8.53 18.60 -11.56
N VAL A 65 -7.45 17.87 -11.30
CA VAL A 65 -7.20 16.53 -11.83
C VAL A 65 -7.00 15.54 -10.70
N VAL A 66 -7.36 14.29 -10.95
CA VAL A 66 -7.16 13.16 -10.04
C VAL A 66 -6.13 12.24 -10.65
N ALA A 67 -4.98 12.09 -9.98
CA ALA A 67 -4.00 11.09 -10.37
C ALA A 67 -4.30 9.79 -9.60
N SER A 68 -4.68 8.74 -10.33
CA SER A 68 -4.93 7.41 -9.78
C SER A 68 -3.61 6.71 -9.48
N LEU A 69 -3.33 6.48 -8.19
CA LEU A 69 -2.17 5.70 -7.75
C LEU A 69 -2.43 4.21 -7.95
N THR A 70 -3.65 3.77 -7.63
CA THR A 70 -4.10 2.38 -7.80
C THR A 70 -3.93 1.89 -9.23
N SER A 71 -4.27 2.72 -10.22
CA SER A 71 -4.13 2.34 -11.63
C SER A 71 -2.68 2.05 -12.00
N VAL A 72 -1.71 2.80 -11.45
CA VAL A 72 -0.29 2.58 -11.71
C VAL A 72 0.22 1.33 -11.01
N HIS A 73 -0.17 1.14 -9.75
CA HIS A 73 0.20 -0.04 -8.95
C HIS A 73 -0.37 -1.35 -9.47
N LEU A 74 -1.54 -1.32 -10.12
CA LEU A 74 -2.22 -2.50 -10.66
C LEU A 74 -2.05 -2.66 -12.18
N ASP A 75 -1.21 -1.85 -12.81
CA ASP A 75 -0.94 -1.94 -14.25
C ASP A 75 -0.02 -3.13 -14.57
N GLY A 76 -0.48 -4.02 -15.44
CA GLY A 76 0.30 -5.16 -15.94
C GLY A 76 1.53 -4.77 -16.75
N MET A 77 1.58 -3.53 -17.26
CA MET A 77 2.76 -2.98 -17.93
C MET A 77 3.87 -2.61 -16.93
N ASN A 78 3.51 -2.36 -15.66
CA ASN A 78 4.46 -1.98 -14.60
C ASN A 78 4.83 -3.17 -13.71
N TYR A 79 3.89 -4.09 -13.48
CA TYR A 79 4.05 -5.23 -12.57
C TYR A 79 3.50 -6.51 -13.19
N GLU A 80 4.33 -7.56 -13.27
CA GLU A 80 3.88 -8.91 -13.62
C GLU A 80 2.90 -9.44 -12.56
N ASN A 81 1.78 -10.05 -12.98
CA ASN A 81 0.68 -10.48 -12.11
C ASN A 81 0.30 -9.42 -11.07
N PRO A 82 -0.19 -8.23 -11.50
CA PRO A 82 -0.29 -7.06 -10.62
C PRO A 82 -1.29 -7.25 -9.47
N PHE A 83 -2.22 -8.19 -9.59
CA PHE A 83 -3.24 -8.52 -8.59
C PHE A 83 -2.80 -9.61 -7.61
N GLU A 84 -1.63 -10.22 -7.80
CA GLU A 84 -1.08 -11.21 -6.88
C GLU A 84 -0.16 -10.54 -5.86
N PHE A 85 -0.30 -10.93 -4.60
CA PHE A 85 0.59 -10.51 -3.52
C PHE A 85 1.90 -11.29 -3.60
N ASP A 86 2.90 -10.67 -4.21
CA ASP A 86 4.23 -11.24 -4.39
C ASP A 86 5.29 -10.28 -3.84
N PRO A 87 5.72 -10.44 -2.57
CA PRO A 87 6.82 -9.65 -2.04
C PRO A 87 8.17 -9.89 -2.74
N TRP A 88 8.38 -11.04 -3.38
CA TRP A 88 9.65 -11.37 -4.03
C TRP A 88 9.88 -10.58 -5.32
N ARG A 89 8.84 -9.94 -5.88
CA ARG A 89 8.99 -9.02 -7.02
C ARG A 89 9.99 -7.91 -6.74
N TRP A 90 10.11 -7.48 -5.48
CA TRP A 90 11.00 -6.39 -5.08
C TRP A 90 12.48 -6.79 -5.09
N GLU A 91 12.79 -8.09 -5.00
CA GLU A 91 14.15 -8.61 -5.23
C GLU A 91 14.54 -8.53 -6.71
N LYS A 92 13.61 -8.88 -7.60
CA LYS A 92 13.81 -8.83 -9.07
C LYS A 92 13.94 -7.40 -9.58
N ILE A 93 13.11 -6.50 -9.06
CA ILE A 93 13.10 -5.08 -9.40
C ILE A 93 14.37 -4.37 -8.86
N GLY A 94 14.96 -4.90 -7.78
CA GLY A 94 16.16 -4.35 -7.14
C GLY A 94 15.89 -3.07 -6.33
N ALA A 95 16.75 -2.80 -5.35
CA ALA A 95 16.65 -1.62 -4.48
C ALA A 95 16.85 -0.27 -5.21
N GLY A 96 17.32 -0.31 -6.46
CA GLY A 96 17.70 0.84 -7.27
C GLY A 96 16.84 1.08 -8.52
N ALA A 97 15.76 0.31 -8.74
CA ALA A 97 14.82 0.70 -9.78
C ALA A 97 14.15 1.99 -9.34
N ASN A 98 14.56 3.09 -9.98
CA ASN A 98 13.94 4.40 -9.93
C ASN A 98 12.56 4.34 -10.58
N ASN A 99 11.70 3.47 -10.05
CA ASN A 99 10.45 3.10 -10.65
C ASN A 99 9.46 4.15 -10.18
N ASN A 100 9.31 5.22 -10.98
CA ASN A 100 8.27 6.24 -10.84
C ASN A 100 6.84 5.63 -10.72
N CYS A 101 6.72 4.32 -10.91
CA CYS A 101 5.49 3.55 -10.77
C CYS A 101 5.17 3.10 -9.32
N PHE A 102 6.12 3.13 -8.37
CA PHE A 102 5.82 2.82 -6.96
C PHE A 102 5.67 4.11 -6.15
N THR A 103 4.43 4.57 -5.97
CA THR A 103 4.12 5.87 -5.34
C THR A 103 3.00 5.80 -4.30
N PRO A 104 3.02 4.85 -3.34
CA PRO A 104 1.95 4.72 -2.33
C PRO A 104 1.84 5.91 -1.37
N PHE A 105 2.87 6.75 -1.33
CA PHE A 105 2.94 7.96 -0.51
C PHE A 105 2.82 9.26 -1.34
N GLY A 106 2.45 9.15 -2.61
CA GLY A 106 2.46 10.25 -3.57
C GLY A 106 3.88 10.61 -4.03
N GLY A 107 4.11 11.88 -4.35
CA GLY A 107 5.39 12.35 -4.88
C GLY A 107 5.52 13.87 -4.95
N GLY A 108 6.72 14.34 -5.28
CA GLY A 108 7.09 15.75 -5.36
C GLY A 108 7.19 16.44 -3.99
N GLN A 109 7.06 17.77 -3.95
CA GLN A 109 7.15 18.57 -2.72
C GLN A 109 6.04 18.28 -1.69
N ARG A 110 5.00 17.54 -2.09
CA ARG A 110 3.88 17.10 -1.24
C ARG A 110 3.92 15.59 -0.97
N LEU A 111 5.11 14.98 -1.06
CA LEU A 111 5.33 13.61 -0.62
C LEU A 111 4.90 13.47 0.85
N CYS A 112 4.31 12.32 1.21
CA CYS A 112 3.87 12.06 2.57
C CYS A 112 5.02 12.28 3.56
N PRO A 113 4.89 13.19 4.55
CA PRO A 113 5.93 13.39 5.56
C PRO A 113 6.06 12.18 6.50
N GLY A 114 5.04 11.33 6.60
CA GLY A 114 5.02 10.13 7.44
C GLY A 114 5.58 8.87 6.77
N ILE A 115 6.20 8.97 5.59
CA ILE A 115 6.68 7.79 4.84
C ILE A 115 7.64 6.93 5.66
N GLU A 116 8.70 7.52 6.22
CA GLU A 116 9.70 6.76 6.99
C GLU A 116 9.15 6.27 8.33
N LEU A 117 8.31 7.07 8.99
CA LEU A 117 7.65 6.68 10.23
C LEU A 117 6.72 5.48 10.00
N SER A 118 5.88 5.51 8.97
CA SER A 118 4.95 4.43 8.67
C SER A 118 5.66 3.12 8.31
N ARG A 119 6.80 3.18 7.60
CA ARG A 119 7.64 2.02 7.32
C ARG A 119 8.22 1.43 8.60
N LEU A 120 8.71 2.28 9.50
CA LEU A 120 9.28 1.85 10.78
C LEU A 120 8.21 1.19 11.65
N GLU A 121 7.06 1.84 11.85
CA GLU A 121 5.98 1.33 12.69
C GLU A 121 5.42 0.00 12.15
N LEU A 122 5.21 -0.09 10.84
CA LEU A 122 4.76 -1.34 10.21
C LEU A 122 5.83 -2.44 10.32
N SER A 123 7.12 -2.10 10.20
CA SER A 123 8.21 -3.06 10.39
C SER A 123 8.23 -3.62 11.81
N ILE A 124 8.11 -2.76 12.82
CA ILE A 124 8.10 -3.16 14.23
C ILE A 124 6.88 -4.03 14.52
N PHE A 125 5.70 -3.61 14.07
CA PHE A 125 4.46 -4.37 14.22
C PHE A 125 4.59 -5.77 13.61
N LEU A 126 5.01 -5.86 12.35
CA LEU A 126 5.14 -7.15 11.67
C LEU A 126 6.20 -8.02 12.33
N HIS A 127 7.35 -7.46 12.69
CA HIS A 127 8.39 -8.19 13.40
C HIS A 127 7.86 -8.81 14.69
N HIS A 128 7.17 -8.03 15.54
CA HIS A 128 6.63 -8.54 16.79
C HIS A 128 5.53 -9.59 16.55
N LEU A 129 4.61 -9.33 15.62
CA LEU A 129 3.53 -10.24 15.26
C LEU A 129 4.07 -11.61 14.84
N VAL A 130 5.07 -11.65 13.95
CA VAL A 130 5.53 -12.89 13.32
C VAL A 130 6.52 -13.68 14.17
N THR A 131 7.26 -13.00 15.06
CA THR A 131 8.24 -13.63 15.94
C THR A 131 7.65 -14.08 17.26
N THR A 132 6.57 -13.44 17.72
CA THR A 132 6.00 -13.69 19.05
C THR A 132 4.63 -14.37 19.00
N TYR A 133 3.92 -14.30 17.87
CA TYR A 133 2.56 -14.81 17.77
C TYR A 133 2.32 -15.71 16.55
N ARG A 134 1.32 -16.58 16.68
CA ARG A 134 0.59 -17.17 15.58
C ARG A 134 -0.79 -16.54 15.55
N TRP A 135 -1.36 -16.41 14.36
CA TRP A 135 -2.72 -15.91 14.23
C TRP A 135 -3.48 -16.71 13.17
N GLY A 136 -4.80 -16.74 13.32
CA GLY A 136 -5.73 -17.12 12.28
C GLY A 136 -6.68 -15.96 12.01
N ALA A 137 -7.00 -15.69 10.76
CA ALA A 137 -7.99 -14.68 10.39
C ALA A 137 -9.22 -15.33 9.76
N GLU A 138 -10.39 -14.78 10.07
CA GLU A 138 -11.62 -15.17 9.38
C GLU A 138 -11.59 -14.69 7.92
N LYS A 139 -12.40 -15.35 7.07
CA LYS A 139 -12.57 -14.92 5.69
C LYS A 139 -13.29 -13.57 5.68
N ASP A 140 -12.69 -12.59 5.02
CA ASP A 140 -13.23 -11.23 4.93
C ASP A 140 -12.85 -10.60 3.58
N GLU A 141 -13.57 -9.54 3.20
CA GLU A 141 -13.48 -8.87 1.90
C GLU A 141 -12.91 -7.45 2.07
N ILE A 142 -12.05 -7.04 1.13
CA ILE A 142 -11.52 -5.68 1.08
C ILE A 142 -12.54 -4.78 0.37
N ILE A 143 -12.91 -3.69 1.02
CA ILE A 143 -13.66 -2.59 0.43
C ILE A 143 -12.66 -1.47 0.12
N TYR A 144 -12.57 -1.04 -1.14
CA TYR A 144 -11.63 0.00 -1.56
C TYR A 144 -12.24 1.42 -1.59
N PHE A 145 -13.56 1.54 -1.58
CA PHE A 145 -14.28 2.82 -1.72
C PHE A 145 -15.38 2.96 -0.65
N PRO A 146 -15.58 4.15 -0.04
CA PRO A 146 -14.83 5.40 -0.24
C PRO A 146 -13.46 5.43 0.46
N THR A 147 -13.23 4.52 1.40
CA THR A 147 -11.94 4.30 2.07
C THR A 147 -11.60 2.82 2.06
N VAL A 148 -10.30 2.51 2.02
CA VAL A 148 -9.82 1.13 2.12
C VAL A 148 -10.06 0.61 3.52
N LYS A 149 -10.76 -0.53 3.63
CA LYS A 149 -11.00 -1.24 4.88
C LYS A 149 -11.43 -2.68 4.64
N MET A 150 -11.40 -3.47 5.69
CA MET A 150 -12.02 -4.80 5.70
C MET A 150 -13.51 -4.66 6.03
N LYS A 151 -14.38 -5.38 5.30
CA LYS A 151 -15.83 -5.34 5.46
C LYS A 151 -16.25 -5.76 6.88
N GLY A 152 -15.67 -6.85 7.39
CA GLY A 152 -15.87 -7.37 8.74
C GLY A 152 -14.83 -6.91 9.77
N LYS A 153 -13.95 -5.96 9.42
CA LYS A 153 -12.81 -5.50 10.24
C LYS A 153 -11.74 -6.57 10.52
N LEU A 154 -11.74 -7.69 9.77
CA LEU A 154 -10.80 -8.80 9.89
C LEU A 154 -10.64 -9.32 11.34
N PRO A 155 -11.64 -10.04 11.87
CA PRO A 155 -11.49 -10.73 13.14
C PRO A 155 -10.31 -11.71 13.08
N ILE A 156 -9.41 -11.61 14.07
CA ILE A 156 -8.26 -12.50 14.20
C ILE A 156 -8.24 -13.17 15.57
N SER A 157 -7.85 -14.44 15.59
CA SER A 157 -7.43 -15.14 16.80
C SER A 157 -5.92 -15.10 16.89
N VAL A 158 -5.37 -14.87 18.09
CA VAL A 158 -3.93 -14.70 18.30
C VAL A 158 -3.50 -15.60 19.46
N THR A 159 -2.42 -16.36 19.25
CA THR A 159 -1.79 -17.20 20.27
C THR A 159 -0.30 -16.90 20.34
N THR A 160 0.29 -16.92 21.53
CA THR A 160 1.73 -16.74 21.70
C THR A 160 2.49 -17.96 21.20
N ILE A 161 3.60 -17.73 20.52
CA ILE A 161 4.60 -18.78 20.27
C ILE A 161 5.36 -18.93 21.60
N ASN A 162 5.03 -19.96 22.38
CA ASN A 162 5.81 -20.25 23.59
C ASN A 162 7.27 -20.48 23.18
N ASN A 163 8.20 -19.70 23.77
CA ASN A 163 9.62 -20.03 23.75
C ASN A 163 9.90 -21.18 24.73
#